data_AF-A0A0P1G4L0-F1
#
_entry.id   AF-A0A0P1G4L0-F1
#
_cell.length_a   1.000
_cell.length_b   1.000
_cell.length_c   1.000
_cell.angle_alpha   90.00
_cell.angle_beta   90.00
_cell.angle_gamma   90.00
#
_symmetry.space_group_name_H-M   'P 1'
#
loop_
_entity.id
_entity.type
_entity.pdbx_description
1 polymer ?
#
loop_
_entity_poly.entity_id
_entity_poly.type
_entity_poly.pdbx_seq_one_letter_code
_entity_poly.pdbx_strand_id
1 'polypeptide(L)'
;MTTPEWLKPGIYGTLLGAAFVGIVGFSWGGWMTGGGAEEMANKMAQEEVIAALVPVCLEMYRTDNERIAKLATIREASSFKRRDAVMEAGWATMPGSNGPNRDLAKACIEGLDLDES
;
A
#
# COMPACT_ATOMS: atom_id res chain seq x y z
N MET A 1 17.98 30.89 44.41
CA MET A 1 18.20 29.45 44.14
C MET A 1 19.55 29.30 43.48
N THR A 2 20.48 28.63 44.15
CA THR A 2 21.85 28.38 43.69
C THR A 2 21.86 27.11 42.83
N THR A 3 22.03 27.25 41.52
CA THR A 3 22.23 26.09 40.65
C THR A 3 23.67 25.59 40.80
N PRO A 4 23.89 24.31 41.14
CA PRO A 4 25.23 23.79 41.37
C PRO A 4 26.04 23.72 40.07
N GLU A 5 27.34 23.99 40.13
CA GLU A 5 28.21 24.13 38.95
C GLU A 5 28.37 22.82 38.16
N TRP A 6 28.22 21.66 38.80
CA TRP A 6 28.23 20.34 38.15
C TRP A 6 27.00 20.10 37.25
N LEU A 7 25.93 20.88 37.42
CA LEU A 7 24.69 20.71 36.67
C LEU A 7 24.86 21.07 35.19
N LYS A 8 25.69 22.08 34.89
CA LYS A 8 25.96 22.52 33.52
C LYS A 8 26.47 21.37 32.63
N PRO A 9 27.58 20.68 32.95
CA PRO A 9 28.06 19.57 32.12
C PRO A 9 27.09 18.37 32.11
N GLY A 10 26.34 18.13 33.19
CA GLY A 10 25.34 17.06 33.23
C GLY A 10 24.20 17.23 32.22
N ILE A 11 23.73 18.47 32.03
CA ILE A 11 22.67 18.78 31.04
C ILE A 11 23.17 18.53 29.61
N TYR A 12 24.40 18.97 29.28
CA TYR A 12 24.98 18.73 27.95
C TYR A 12 25.20 17.24 27.67
N GLY A 13 25.65 16.47 28.66
CA GLY A 13 25.81 15.02 28.54
C GLY A 13 24.48 14.31 28.26
N THR A 14 23.40 14.73 28.94
CA THR A 14 22.05 14.16 28.74
C THR A 14 21.53 14.46 27.33
N LEU A 15 21.71 15.69 26.84
CA LEU A 15 21.27 16.07 25.49
C LEU A 15 22.02 15.28 24.41
N LEU A 16 23.35 15.14 24.54
CA LEU A 16 24.15 14.37 23.60
C LEU A 16 23.82 12.87 23.66
N GLY A 17 23.64 12.32 24.86
CA GLY A 17 23.25 10.92 25.03
C GLY A 17 21.88 10.62 24.42
N ALA A 18 20.88 11.48 24.67
CA ALA A 18 19.54 11.33 24.10
C ALA A 18 19.56 11.42 22.57
N ALA A 19 20.32 12.35 21.99
CA ALA A 19 20.49 12.46 20.55
C ALA A 19 21.14 11.20 19.95
N PHE A 20 22.20 10.68 20.60
CA PHE A 20 22.89 9.48 20.15
C PHE A 20 21.98 8.25 20.18
N VAL A 21 21.27 8.01 21.29
CA VAL A 21 20.31 6.90 21.41
C VAL A 21 19.17 7.04 20.41
N GLY A 22 18.66 8.26 20.20
CA GLY A 22 17.65 8.53 19.17
C GLY A 22 18.15 8.11 17.79
N ILE A 23 19.30 8.62 17.35
CA ILE A 23 19.84 8.33 16.02
C ILE A 23 20.06 6.83 15.82
N VAL A 24 20.68 6.15 16.79
CA VAL A 24 20.95 4.70 16.70
C VAL A 24 19.64 3.90 16.73
N GLY A 25 18.70 4.26 17.60
CA GLY A 25 17.39 3.58 17.71
C GLY A 25 16.57 3.70 16.43
N PHE A 26 16.47 4.91 15.87
CA PHE A 26 15.70 5.16 14.64
C PHE A 26 16.41 4.66 13.37
N SER A 27 17.75 4.63 13.33
CA SER A 27 18.48 4.20 12.13
C SER A 27 18.75 2.70 12.07
N TRP A 28 19.03 2.05 13.21
CA TRP A 28 19.49 0.66 13.25
C TRP A 28 18.61 -0.22 14.13
N GLY A 29 18.06 0.35 15.21
CA GLY A 29 17.14 -0.36 16.11
C GLY A 29 15.75 -0.61 15.52
N GLY A 30 15.45 -0.07 14.34
CA GLY A 30 14.13 -0.21 13.70
C GLY A 30 13.01 0.48 14.48
N TRP A 31 13.34 1.43 15.36
CA TRP A 31 12.32 2.18 16.09
C TRP A 31 11.54 3.02 15.08
N MET A 32 10.24 2.78 15.00
CA MET A 32 9.32 3.58 14.21
C MET A 32 8.38 4.32 15.16
N THR A 33 7.95 5.51 14.78
CA THR A 33 6.91 6.23 15.54
C THR A 33 5.58 5.50 15.41
N GLY A 34 4.70 5.62 16.40
CA GLY A 34 3.39 4.94 16.38
C GLY A 34 2.59 5.21 15.09
N GLY A 35 2.60 6.46 14.60
CA GLY A 35 1.94 6.82 13.34
C GLY A 35 2.56 6.16 12.11
N GLY A 36 3.89 6.04 12.04
CA GLY A 36 4.56 5.33 10.95
C GLY A 36 4.30 3.82 10.99
N ALA A 37 4.25 3.24 12.19
CA ALA A 37 3.91 1.84 12.39
C ALA A 37 2.45 1.54 11.97
N GLU A 38 1.52 2.43 12.32
CA GLU A 38 0.12 2.33 11.92
C GLU A 38 -0.07 2.49 10.40
N GLU A 39 0.60 3.45 9.77
CA GLU A 39 0.57 3.62 8.31
C GLU A 39 1.13 2.38 7.59
N MET A 40 2.26 1.85 8.06
CA MET A 40 2.84 0.63 7.53
C MET A 40 1.89 -0.57 7.68
N ALA A 41 1.31 -0.75 8.87
CA ALA A 41 0.36 -1.82 9.13
C ALA A 41 -0.89 -1.72 8.24
N ASN A 42 -1.46 -0.52 8.10
CA ASN A 42 -2.62 -0.28 7.23
C ASN A 42 -2.31 -0.54 5.76
N LYS A 43 -1.13 -0.13 5.29
CA LYS A 43 -0.69 -0.40 3.92
C LYS A 43 -0.55 -1.89 3.65
N MET A 44 0.12 -2.62 4.55
CA MET A 44 0.28 -4.07 4.43
C MET A 44 -1.08 -4.78 4.44
N ALA A 45 -1.99 -4.38 5.34
CA ALA A 45 -3.32 -4.94 5.40
C ALA A 45 -4.12 -4.69 4.11
N GLN A 46 -4.02 -3.49 3.53
CA GLN A 46 -4.67 -3.20 2.25
C GLN A 46 -4.09 -4.07 1.11
N GLU A 47 -2.77 -4.17 1.01
CA GLU A 47 -2.11 -5.00 -0.01
C GLU A 47 -2.50 -6.47 0.10
N GLU A 48 -2.53 -7.04 1.31
CA GLU A 48 -2.97 -8.41 1.54
C GLU A 48 -4.45 -8.63 1.19
N VAL A 49 -5.33 -7.69 1.56
CA VAL A 49 -6.74 -7.74 1.19
C VAL A 49 -6.89 -7.72 -0.33
N ILE A 50 -6.17 -6.84 -1.02
CA ILE A 50 -6.17 -6.75 -2.49
C ILE A 50 -5.69 -8.07 -3.10
N ALA A 51 -4.58 -8.64 -2.61
CA ALA A 51 -4.06 -9.92 -3.08
C ALA A 51 -5.08 -11.06 -2.89
N ALA A 52 -5.78 -11.09 -1.76
CA ALA A 52 -6.85 -12.05 -1.48
C ALA A 52 -8.10 -11.86 -2.36
N LEU A 53 -8.30 -10.66 -2.92
CA LEU A 53 -9.41 -10.33 -3.81
C LEU A 53 -9.09 -10.52 -5.29
N VAL A 54 -7.83 -10.73 -5.67
CA VAL A 54 -7.48 -11.07 -7.06
C VAL A 54 -8.25 -12.30 -7.56
N PRO A 55 -8.38 -13.41 -6.81
CA PRO A 55 -9.23 -14.53 -7.21
C PRO A 55 -10.69 -14.14 -7.47
N VAL A 56 -11.25 -13.21 -6.70
CA VAL A 56 -12.62 -12.71 -6.91
C VAL A 56 -12.71 -11.94 -8.23
N CYS A 57 -11.71 -11.13 -8.57
CA CYS A 57 -11.66 -10.46 -9.87
C CYS A 57 -11.65 -11.46 -11.02
N LEU A 58 -10.87 -12.55 -10.90
CA LEU A 58 -10.79 -13.60 -11.91
C LEU A 58 -12.10 -14.39 -12.03
N GLU A 59 -12.81 -14.61 -10.93
CA GLU A 59 -14.16 -15.20 -10.95
C GLU A 59 -15.16 -14.28 -11.65
N MET A 60 -15.16 -12.98 -11.34
CA MET A 60 -16.01 -11.99 -12.03
C MET A 60 -15.74 -11.99 -13.53
N TYR A 61 -14.46 -11.97 -13.93
CA TYR A 61 -14.05 -12.11 -15.34
C TYR A 61 -14.59 -13.39 -16.00
N ARG A 62 -14.52 -14.54 -15.30
CA ARG A 62 -15.00 -15.83 -15.83
C ARG A 62 -16.51 -15.87 -16.01
N THR A 63 -17.25 -15.26 -15.09
CA THR A 63 -18.72 -15.19 -15.12
C THR A 63 -19.26 -14.12 -16.07
N ASP A 64 -18.42 -13.19 -16.52
CA ASP A 64 -18.81 -12.15 -17.46
C ASP A 64 -19.03 -12.73 -18.86
N ASN A 65 -20.24 -12.54 -19.40
CA ASN A 65 -20.61 -12.99 -20.74
C ASN A 65 -19.89 -12.19 -21.84
N GLU A 66 -19.54 -10.93 -21.56
CA GLU A 66 -18.86 -10.03 -22.49
C GLU A 66 -17.35 -10.01 -22.29
N ARG A 67 -16.79 -10.98 -21.54
CA ARG A 67 -15.38 -11.02 -21.17
C ARG A 67 -14.42 -10.86 -22.33
N ILE A 68 -14.73 -11.45 -23.50
CA ILE A 68 -13.85 -11.39 -24.68
C ILE A 68 -13.81 -9.96 -25.25
N ALA A 69 -14.98 -9.32 -25.39
CA ALA A 69 -15.07 -7.96 -25.89
C ALA A 69 -14.41 -6.96 -24.94
N LYS A 70 -14.68 -7.07 -23.63
CA LYS A 70 -14.07 -6.21 -22.60
C LYS A 70 -12.56 -6.44 -22.47
N LEU A 71 -12.08 -7.68 -22.56
CA LEU A 71 -10.64 -7.95 -22.51
C LEU A 71 -9.92 -7.37 -23.74
N ALA A 72 -10.55 -7.43 -24.92
CA ALA A 72 -10.00 -6.81 -26.13
C ALA A 72 -9.86 -5.29 -25.97
N THR A 73 -10.91 -4.62 -25.46
CA THR A 73 -10.84 -3.17 -25.22
C THR A 73 -9.81 -2.81 -24.15
N ILE A 74 -9.68 -3.61 -23.09
CA ILE A 74 -8.65 -3.42 -22.07
C ILE A 74 -7.25 -3.62 -22.66
N ARG A 75 -7.01 -4.63 -23.51
CA ARG A 75 -5.70 -4.85 -24.14
C ARG A 75 -5.29 -3.73 -25.08
N GLU A 76 -6.25 -3.20 -25.84
CA GLU A 76 -6.06 -2.07 -26.75
C GLU A 76 -5.87 -0.74 -26.00
N ALA A 77 -6.39 -0.62 -24.78
CA ALA A 77 -6.19 0.55 -23.96
C ALA A 77 -4.69 0.72 -23.59
N SER A 78 -4.24 1.97 -23.56
CA SER A 78 -2.90 2.31 -23.07
C SER A 78 -2.73 1.89 -21.62
N SER A 79 -1.50 1.59 -21.19
CA SER A 79 -1.19 1.13 -19.83
C SER A 79 -1.84 1.99 -18.72
N PHE A 80 -1.89 3.30 -18.92
CA PHE A 80 -2.55 4.24 -18.01
C PHE A 80 -4.08 4.10 -17.93
N LYS A 81 -4.72 3.66 -19.02
CA LYS A 81 -6.17 3.48 -19.14
C LYS A 81 -6.63 2.05 -18.88
N ARG A 82 -5.75 1.04 -18.95
CA ARG A 82 -6.09 -0.37 -18.66
C ARG A 82 -6.79 -0.53 -17.32
N ARG A 83 -6.26 0.10 -16.27
CA ARG A 83 -6.84 0.08 -14.93
C ARG A 83 -8.27 0.65 -14.93
N ASP A 84 -8.48 1.77 -15.60
CA ASP A 84 -9.78 2.42 -15.64
C ASP A 84 -10.79 1.57 -16.45
N ALA A 85 -10.34 0.94 -17.54
CA ALA A 85 -11.15 0.00 -18.31
C ALA A 85 -11.54 -1.27 -17.52
N VAL A 86 -10.66 -1.79 -16.65
CA VAL A 86 -10.99 -2.92 -15.74
C VAL A 86 -11.97 -2.51 -14.66
N MET A 87 -11.89 -1.26 -14.17
CA MET A 87 -12.88 -0.71 -13.23
C MET A 87 -14.24 -0.53 -13.91
N GLU A 88 -14.28 -0.02 -15.14
CA GLU A 88 -15.50 0.13 -15.95
C GLU A 88 -16.12 -1.22 -16.33
N ALA A 89 -15.29 -2.24 -16.58
CA ALA A 89 -15.74 -3.61 -16.80
C ALA A 89 -16.42 -4.23 -15.57
N GLY A 90 -16.21 -3.62 -14.39
CA GLY A 90 -16.77 -4.04 -13.11
C GLY A 90 -15.92 -5.05 -12.35
N TRP A 91 -14.86 -5.60 -12.95
CA TRP A 91 -14.08 -6.71 -12.39
C TRP A 91 -13.28 -6.32 -11.14
N ALA A 92 -12.97 -5.04 -10.95
CA ALA A 92 -12.26 -4.52 -9.79
C ALA A 92 -13.17 -3.99 -8.67
N THR A 93 -14.40 -4.48 -8.56
CA THR A 93 -15.34 -4.08 -7.51
C THR A 93 -15.38 -5.12 -6.41
N MET A 94 -15.01 -4.74 -5.19
CA MET A 94 -15.10 -5.64 -4.04
C MET A 94 -16.56 -5.98 -3.72
N PRO A 95 -16.88 -7.24 -3.38
CA PRO A 95 -18.19 -7.60 -2.85
C PRO A 95 -18.55 -6.74 -1.63
N GLY A 96 -19.68 -6.03 -1.67
CA GLY A 96 -20.11 -5.12 -0.60
C GLY A 96 -19.51 -3.71 -0.64
N SER A 97 -18.69 -3.37 -1.64
CA SER A 97 -18.23 -2.00 -1.89
C SER A 97 -19.21 -1.23 -2.77
N ASN A 98 -19.27 0.10 -2.58
CA ASN A 98 -20.05 1.01 -3.42
C ASN A 98 -19.33 1.45 -4.71
N GLY A 99 -18.10 0.97 -4.94
CA GLY A 99 -17.34 1.34 -6.13
C GLY A 99 -16.10 0.51 -6.39
N PRO A 100 -15.52 0.65 -7.59
CA PRO A 100 -14.33 -0.07 -8.01
C PRO A 100 -13.07 0.43 -7.28
N ASN A 101 -12.15 -0.49 -6.97
CA ASN A 101 -10.89 -0.22 -6.31
C ASN A 101 -9.74 -0.22 -7.34
N ARG A 102 -8.95 0.86 -7.36
CA ARG A 102 -7.84 1.05 -8.30
C ARG A 102 -6.69 0.06 -8.11
N ASP A 103 -6.36 -0.26 -6.87
CA ASP A 103 -5.27 -1.18 -6.56
C ASP A 103 -5.68 -2.62 -6.87
N LEU A 104 -6.95 -2.96 -6.63
CA LEU A 104 -7.53 -4.22 -7.09
C LEU A 104 -7.55 -4.33 -8.62
N ALA A 105 -7.89 -3.25 -9.33
CA ALA A 105 -7.84 -3.23 -10.79
C ALA A 105 -6.42 -3.48 -11.31
N LYS A 106 -5.40 -2.91 -10.66
CA LYS A 106 -4.00 -3.15 -11.01
C LYS A 106 -3.60 -4.61 -10.77
N ALA A 107 -3.87 -5.14 -9.57
CA ALA A 107 -3.55 -6.52 -9.23
C ALA A 107 -4.30 -7.53 -10.12
N CYS A 108 -5.52 -7.19 -10.55
CA CYS A 108 -6.28 -8.01 -11.48
C CYS A 108 -5.70 -8.02 -12.90
N ILE A 109 -5.18 -6.88 -13.38
CA ILE A 109 -4.46 -6.82 -14.67
C ILE A 109 -3.24 -7.73 -14.65
N GLU A 110 -2.47 -7.69 -13.55
CA GLU A 110 -1.31 -8.57 -13.33
C GLU A 110 -1.75 -10.05 -13.30
N GLY A 111 -2.86 -10.38 -12.63
CA GLY A 111 -3.40 -11.74 -12.60
C GLY A 111 -4.04 -12.24 -13.90
N LEU A 112 -4.48 -11.34 -14.78
CA LEU A 112 -4.98 -11.64 -16.13
C LEU A 112 -3.87 -11.78 -17.17
N ASP A 113 -2.62 -11.55 -16.75
CA ASP A 113 -1.41 -11.63 -17.57
C ASP A 113 -1.53 -10.86 -18.89
N LEU A 114 -2.02 -9.62 -18.79
CA LEU A 114 -2.19 -8.73 -19.95
C LEU A 114 -0.87 -8.15 -20.49
N ASP A 115 0.24 -8.51 -19.86
CA ASP A 115 1.59 -8.02 -20.16
C ASP A 115 2.45 -9.07 -20.89
N GLU A 116 2.01 -10.34 -21.00
CA GLU A 116 2.66 -11.39 -21.80
C GLU A 116 2.39 -11.32 -23.33
N SER A 117 1.93 -10.18 -23.86
CA SER A 117 1.62 -10.00 -25.30
C SER A 117 2.76 -9.39 -26.10
#